data_AF-A0AAQ3PEY4-F1
#
_entry.id   AF-A0AAQ3PEY4-F1
#
_cell.length_a   1.000
_cell.length_b   1.000
_cell.length_c   1.000
_cell.angle_alpha   90.00
_cell.angle_beta   90.00
_cell.angle_gamma   90.00
#
_symmetry.space_group_name_H-M   'P 1'
#
loop_
_entity.id
_entity.type
_entity.pdbx_description
1 polymer ?
#
loop_
_entity_poly.entity_id
_entity_poly.type
_entity_poly.pdbx_seq_one_letter_code
_entity_poly.pdbx_strand_id
1 'polypeptide(L)'
;SNPAGKVGKVAYLENNVSVLRTLKETREEFDIYFEWDDKDMGTPGAFYVTNKMNEEFFLVSVTIEYPSEHDKNNIHFDCNSWSYLPGKTPEQLKAYREEELKNLRGDGKGKREKGDRIYDYDVYNDLGFLDSDGQEHHPVLGGPEKPYPRRVRTGRTVIPRNGEKYELPEEVYYVPRDEDFSQQKTLEFLELSKKALGGKVRPLLLSLYSKTTSNEFNSFEEMLKMYEGGNPSVIDFPTPDVIKGGGPRIAKEHIMQLCSKQYSNKRKFGD
;
A
#
# COMPACT_ATOMS: atom_id res chain seq x y z
N SER A 1 -18.79 -19.61 33.34
CA SER A 1 -18.98 -18.15 33.27
C SER A 1 -18.34 -17.67 31.98
N ASN A 2 -19.00 -16.82 31.19
CA ASN A 2 -18.38 -16.27 29.99
C ASN A 2 -17.30 -15.27 30.45
N PRO A 3 -16.00 -15.49 30.16
CA PRO A 3 -14.91 -14.65 30.67
C PRO A 3 -14.79 -13.30 29.95
N ALA A 4 -15.56 -13.09 28.87
CA ALA A 4 -15.52 -11.88 28.07
C ALA A 4 -16.17 -10.68 28.78
N GLY A 5 -15.62 -9.48 28.56
CA GLY A 5 -16.17 -8.22 29.08
C GLY A 5 -17.61 -7.96 28.63
N LYS A 6 -18.38 -7.26 29.48
CA LYS A 6 -19.76 -6.87 29.19
C LYS A 6 -19.81 -5.89 28.01
N VAL A 7 -20.87 -5.97 27.21
CA VAL A 7 -21.12 -5.08 26.07
C VAL A 7 -22.25 -4.12 26.42
N GLY A 8 -22.00 -2.82 26.24
CA GLY A 8 -22.98 -1.77 26.49
C GLY A 8 -24.08 -1.70 25.42
N LYS A 9 -25.02 -0.77 25.59
CA LYS A 9 -26.07 -0.51 24.58
C LYS A 9 -25.46 0.15 23.34
N VAL A 10 -26.13 -0.04 22.20
CA VAL A 10 -25.79 0.67 20.96
C VAL A 10 -26.07 2.16 21.13
N ALA A 11 -25.08 2.99 20.78
CA ALA A 11 -25.19 4.44 20.69
C ALA A 11 -24.99 4.90 19.24
N TYR A 12 -25.53 6.07 18.91
CA TYR A 12 -25.46 6.66 17.58
C TYR A 12 -24.81 8.04 17.67
N LEU A 13 -24.06 8.42 16.63
CA LEU A 13 -23.49 9.77 16.53
C LEU A 13 -24.64 10.80 16.56
N GLU A 14 -24.48 11.87 17.33
CA GLU A 14 -25.47 12.93 17.34
C GLU A 14 -25.51 13.64 15.97
N ASN A 15 -26.72 13.74 15.45
CA ASN A 15 -26.98 14.15 14.08
C ASN A 15 -26.98 15.68 13.99
N ASN A 16 -25.80 16.30 14.12
CA ASN A 16 -25.64 17.71 13.80
C ASN A 16 -24.57 17.87 12.73
N VAL A 17 -24.98 18.58 11.67
CA VAL A 17 -24.26 18.88 10.44
C VAL A 17 -24.39 17.79 9.37
N SER A 18 -25.23 18.11 8.38
CA SER A 18 -25.16 17.54 7.03
C SER A 18 -23.70 17.50 6.59
N VAL A 19 -23.09 16.31 6.58
CA VAL A 19 -21.72 16.06 6.11
C VAL A 19 -21.57 16.70 4.74
N LEU A 20 -21.06 17.93 4.71
CA LEU A 20 -20.71 18.61 3.48
C LEU A 20 -19.44 17.93 3.02
N ARG A 21 -19.63 16.89 2.20
CA ARG A 21 -18.61 16.09 1.52
C ARG A 21 -17.68 17.01 0.73
N THR A 22 -16.75 17.63 1.43
CA THR A 22 -15.65 18.33 0.79
C THR A 22 -14.63 17.26 0.44
N LEU A 23 -14.21 17.22 -0.82
CA LEU A 23 -13.28 16.25 -1.42
C LEU A 23 -11.84 16.36 -0.84
N LYS A 24 -11.68 16.88 0.37
CA LYS A 24 -10.41 16.95 1.10
C LYS A 24 -10.50 16.01 2.30
N GLU A 25 -9.41 15.34 2.63
CA GLU A 25 -9.26 14.53 3.84
C GLU A 25 -9.31 15.42 5.11
N THR A 26 -10.44 16.08 5.35
CA THR A 26 -10.68 16.88 6.56
C THR A 26 -11.17 15.96 7.67
N ARG A 27 -10.46 15.97 8.80
CA ARG A 27 -10.92 15.28 10.01
C ARG A 27 -12.18 15.97 10.51
N GLU A 28 -13.22 15.18 10.73
CA GLU A 28 -14.48 15.64 11.31
C GLU A 28 -14.61 15.01 12.70
N GLU A 29 -15.05 15.83 13.66
CA GLU A 29 -15.30 15.43 15.03
C GLU A 29 -16.81 15.31 15.24
N PHE A 30 -17.23 14.24 15.91
CA PHE A 30 -18.64 13.95 16.18
C PHE A 30 -18.81 13.63 17.66
N ASP A 31 -19.85 14.20 18.26
CA ASP A 31 -20.24 13.89 19.62
C ASP A 31 -21.10 12.62 19.67
N ILE A 32 -20.88 11.82 20.70
CA ILE A 32 -21.64 10.61 20.99
C ILE A 32 -21.74 10.42 22.49
N TYR A 33 -22.92 10.01 22.95
CA TYR A 33 -23.20 9.81 24.37
C TYR A 33 -23.53 8.33 24.62
N PHE A 34 -22.90 7.76 25.63
CA PHE A 34 -23.12 6.37 26.04
C PHE A 34 -23.86 6.33 27.38
N GLU A 35 -24.92 5.53 27.45
CA GLU A 35 -25.48 5.13 28.74
C GLU A 35 -24.55 4.13 29.41
N TRP A 36 -23.86 4.55 30.49
CA TRP A 36 -22.84 3.74 31.16
C TRP A 36 -22.97 3.82 32.69
N ASP A 37 -23.28 2.69 33.33
CA ASP A 37 -23.24 2.54 34.79
C ASP A 37 -21.87 1.97 35.17
N ASP A 38 -21.01 2.82 35.75
CA ASP A 38 -19.64 2.48 36.11
C ASP A 38 -19.56 1.36 37.17
N LYS A 39 -20.57 1.23 38.04
CA LYS A 39 -20.61 0.19 39.08
C LYS A 39 -20.93 -1.18 38.50
N ASP A 40 -21.78 -1.24 37.48
CA ASP A 40 -22.13 -2.50 36.83
C ASP A 40 -21.16 -2.87 35.70
N MET A 41 -20.81 -1.89 34.85
CA MET A 41 -20.05 -2.12 33.61
C MET A 41 -18.54 -2.00 33.81
N GLY A 42 -18.10 -1.33 34.88
CA GLY A 42 -16.69 -1.04 35.12
C GLY A 42 -16.13 -0.01 34.12
N THR A 43 -14.83 -0.11 33.83
CA THR A 43 -14.14 0.78 32.90
C THR A 43 -14.20 0.25 31.46
N PRO A 44 -14.62 1.06 30.46
CA PRO A 44 -14.54 0.71 29.05
C PRO A 44 -13.10 0.42 28.62
N GLY A 45 -12.88 -0.73 27.97
CA GLY A 45 -11.57 -1.13 27.46
C GLY A 45 -11.55 -1.43 25.96
N ALA A 46 -12.71 -1.48 25.30
CA ALA A 46 -12.88 -1.69 23.87
C ALA A 46 -14.28 -1.21 23.46
N PHE A 47 -14.49 -1.01 22.16
CA PHE A 47 -15.79 -0.64 21.60
C PHE A 47 -15.98 -1.28 20.23
N TYR A 48 -17.24 -1.43 19.82
CA TYR A 48 -17.62 -1.85 18.49
C TYR A 48 -18.11 -0.65 17.68
N VAL A 49 -17.76 -0.63 16.39
CA VAL A 49 -18.29 0.36 15.44
C VAL A 49 -18.95 -0.38 14.30
N THR A 50 -20.12 0.11 13.91
CA THR A 50 -20.83 -0.42 12.74
C THR A 50 -21.18 0.74 11.83
N ASN A 51 -20.56 0.77 10.66
CA ASN A 51 -20.92 1.71 9.61
C ASN A 51 -22.19 1.21 8.90
N LYS A 52 -23.27 2.01 8.96
CA LYS A 52 -24.53 1.75 8.24
C LYS A 52 -24.66 2.55 6.94
N MET A 53 -23.64 3.34 6.58
CA MET A 53 -23.60 4.12 5.35
C MET A 53 -23.09 3.27 4.18
N ASN A 54 -23.36 3.71 2.95
CA ASN A 54 -22.87 3.06 1.74
C ASN A 54 -21.39 3.34 1.45
N GLU A 55 -20.81 4.33 2.12
CA GLU A 55 -19.41 4.75 1.94
C GLU A 55 -18.59 4.39 3.18
N GLU A 56 -17.37 3.92 2.95
CA GLU A 56 -16.39 3.70 4.00
C GLU A 56 -15.91 5.03 4.59
N PHE A 57 -15.57 5.03 5.88
CA PHE A 57 -14.90 6.15 6.54
C PHE A 57 -13.68 5.64 7.28
N PHE A 58 -12.70 6.53 7.49
CA PHE A 58 -11.50 6.22 8.23
C PHE A 58 -11.66 6.70 9.69
N LEU A 59 -11.81 5.77 10.62
CA LEU A 59 -11.92 6.09 12.05
C LEU A 59 -10.53 6.39 12.61
N VAL A 60 -10.31 7.62 13.05
CA VAL A 60 -9.00 8.03 13.58
C VAL A 60 -8.86 7.64 15.06
N SER A 61 -9.79 8.08 15.90
CA SER A 61 -9.74 7.87 17.34
C SER A 61 -11.11 8.04 17.99
N VAL A 62 -11.27 7.49 19.18
CA VAL A 62 -12.41 7.77 20.08
C VAL A 62 -11.85 8.22 21.42
N THR A 63 -12.38 9.33 21.96
CA THR A 63 -12.03 9.80 23.31
C THR A 63 -13.29 9.80 24.17
N ILE A 64 -13.26 9.08 25.28
CA ILE A 64 -14.35 9.03 26.25
C ILE A 64 -13.99 9.96 27.41
N GLU A 65 -14.82 10.97 27.64
CA GLU A 65 -14.71 11.90 28.75
C GLU A 65 -15.69 11.52 29.85
N TYR A 66 -15.22 11.43 31.10
CA TYR A 66 -16.10 11.21 32.25
C TYR A 66 -16.56 12.54 32.84
N PRO A 67 -17.86 12.70 33.12
CA PRO A 67 -18.39 13.93 33.73
C PRO A 67 -18.03 14.11 35.21
N SER A 68 -17.17 13.28 35.80
CA SER A 68 -16.82 13.33 37.23
C SER A 68 -15.76 14.41 37.52
N GLU A 69 -16.04 15.27 38.51
CA GLU A 69 -15.14 16.34 38.97
C GLU A 69 -13.85 15.81 39.65
N HIS A 70 -13.76 14.52 39.97
CA HIS A 70 -12.68 13.95 40.77
C HIS A 70 -11.69 13.05 40.02
N ASP A 71 -12.02 12.56 38.83
CA ASP A 71 -11.12 11.73 38.01
C ASP A 71 -11.16 12.18 36.53
N LYS A 72 -10.25 13.09 36.17
CA LYS A 72 -10.07 13.62 34.80
C LYS A 72 -9.30 12.67 33.89
N ASN A 73 -9.52 11.36 34.02
CA ASN A 73 -8.86 10.39 33.17
C ASN A 73 -9.73 10.11 31.95
N ASN A 74 -9.57 10.92 30.92
CA ASN A 74 -10.13 10.64 29.60
C ASN A 74 -9.55 9.32 29.08
N ILE A 75 -10.40 8.44 28.57
CA ILE A 75 -9.96 7.21 27.92
C ILE A 75 -9.81 7.49 26.44
N HIS A 76 -8.59 7.39 25.93
CA HIS A 76 -8.30 7.60 24.52
C HIS A 76 -8.04 6.28 23.81
N PHE A 77 -8.79 6.04 22.74
CA PHE A 77 -8.61 4.94 21.82
C PHE A 77 -8.04 5.44 20.50
N ASP A 78 -6.77 5.18 20.26
CA ASP A 78 -6.18 5.33 18.93
C ASP A 78 -6.58 4.12 18.08
N CYS A 79 -7.38 4.35 17.05
CA CYS A 79 -7.92 3.28 16.21
C CYS A 79 -6.89 2.76 15.19
N ASN A 80 -5.74 3.43 15.06
CA ASN A 80 -4.66 3.07 14.16
C ASN A 80 -3.53 2.29 14.85
N SER A 81 -3.70 1.87 16.11
CA SER A 81 -2.62 1.27 16.87
C SER A 81 -3.08 0.24 17.91
N TRP A 82 -2.21 -0.73 18.19
CA TRP A 82 -2.41 -1.76 19.21
C TRP A 82 -1.47 -1.52 20.40
N SER A 83 -2.02 -1.29 21.59
CA SER A 83 -1.23 -0.76 22.72
C SER A 83 -0.89 -1.76 23.84
N TYR A 84 -1.26 -3.05 23.72
CA TYR A 84 -1.01 -4.04 24.77
C TYR A 84 -0.15 -5.22 24.32
N LEU A 85 0.86 -5.57 25.12
CA LEU A 85 1.57 -6.84 25.00
C LEU A 85 0.60 -8.01 25.33
N PRO A 86 0.74 -9.18 24.68
CA PRO A 86 -0.15 -10.33 24.94
C PRO A 86 -0.29 -10.67 26.43
N GLY A 87 0.82 -10.73 27.17
CA GLY A 87 0.83 -11.04 28.61
C GLY A 87 0.30 -9.94 29.53
N LYS A 88 0.05 -8.73 29.02
CA LYS A 88 -0.52 -7.60 29.77
C LYS A 88 -1.96 -7.28 29.37
N THR A 89 -2.58 -8.13 28.53
CA THR A 89 -3.98 -7.95 28.12
C THR A 89 -4.90 -8.26 29.30
N PRO A 90 -5.79 -7.34 29.70
CA PRO A 90 -6.80 -7.60 30.73
C PRO A 90 -7.62 -8.85 30.41
N GLU A 91 -7.97 -9.64 31.44
CA GLU A 91 -8.63 -10.95 31.27
C GLU A 91 -9.90 -10.86 30.41
N GLN A 92 -10.70 -9.82 30.64
CA GLN A 92 -11.96 -9.56 29.97
C GLN A 92 -11.81 -9.24 28.47
N LEU A 93 -10.60 -8.85 28.03
CA LEU A 93 -10.28 -8.51 26.65
C LEU A 93 -9.53 -9.62 25.90
N LYS A 94 -9.08 -10.68 26.59
CA LYS A 94 -8.31 -11.76 25.95
C LYS A 94 -9.10 -12.46 24.86
N ALA A 95 -10.36 -12.77 25.12
CA ALA A 95 -11.25 -13.41 24.14
C ALA A 95 -11.41 -12.55 22.87
N TYR A 96 -11.69 -11.25 23.03
CA TYR A 96 -11.83 -10.32 21.91
C TYR A 96 -10.52 -10.16 21.11
N ARG A 97 -9.38 -10.12 21.81
CA ARG A 97 -8.06 -10.07 21.16
C ARG A 97 -7.81 -11.31 20.30
N GLU A 98 -8.10 -12.50 20.82
CA GLU A 98 -7.92 -13.76 20.10
C GLU A 98 -8.85 -13.87 18.89
N GLU A 99 -10.10 -13.41 19.04
CA GLU A 99 -11.07 -13.35 17.95
C GLU A 99 -10.61 -12.42 16.83
N GLU A 100 -10.16 -11.19 17.16
CA GLU A 100 -9.67 -10.26 16.14
C GLU A 100 -8.40 -10.78 15.45
N LEU A 101 -7.48 -11.43 16.18
CA LEU A 101 -6.33 -12.10 15.56
C LEU A 101 -6.74 -13.23 14.61
N LYS A 102 -7.82 -13.95 14.91
CA LYS A 102 -8.36 -14.99 14.03
C LYS A 102 -8.99 -14.38 12.78
N ASN A 103 -9.74 -13.28 12.92
CA ASN A 103 -10.33 -12.54 11.80
C ASN A 103 -9.25 -12.00 10.86
N LEU A 104 -8.18 -11.41 11.41
CA LEU A 104 -7.05 -10.89 10.64
C LEU A 104 -6.25 -12.00 9.92
N ARG A 105 -6.21 -13.23 10.43
CA ARG A 105 -5.58 -14.36 9.73
C ARG A 105 -6.45 -14.96 8.64
N GLY A 106 -7.76 -14.89 8.79
CA GLY A 106 -8.72 -15.56 7.92
C GLY A 106 -8.62 -17.09 7.97
N ASP A 107 -9.10 -17.76 6.93
CA ASP A 107 -9.24 -19.22 6.84
C ASP A 107 -8.34 -19.88 5.77
N GLY A 108 -7.51 -19.08 5.10
CA GLY A 108 -6.63 -19.53 4.00
C GLY A 108 -7.31 -19.78 2.66
N LYS A 109 -8.61 -19.44 2.49
CA LYS A 109 -9.40 -19.83 1.33
C LYS A 109 -10.16 -18.67 0.72
N GLY A 110 -10.47 -18.76 -0.58
CA GLY A 110 -11.22 -17.73 -1.30
C GLY A 110 -10.33 -16.58 -1.81
N LYS A 111 -10.90 -15.78 -2.71
CA LYS A 111 -10.32 -14.54 -3.24
C LYS A 111 -10.44 -13.44 -2.19
N ARG A 112 -9.43 -12.57 -2.11
CA ARG A 112 -9.43 -11.38 -1.26
C ARG A 112 -10.16 -10.24 -1.95
N GLU A 113 -11.02 -9.57 -1.18
CA GLU A 113 -11.78 -8.41 -1.64
C GLU A 113 -11.22 -7.12 -1.07
N LYS A 114 -11.54 -5.98 -1.68
CA LYS A 114 -11.00 -4.66 -1.30
C LYS A 114 -11.22 -4.32 0.18
N GLY A 115 -12.32 -4.75 0.78
CA GLY A 115 -12.66 -4.48 2.18
C GLY A 115 -12.03 -5.45 3.19
N ASP A 116 -11.34 -6.50 2.72
CA ASP A 116 -10.75 -7.49 3.62
C ASP A 116 -9.54 -6.91 4.36
N ARG A 117 -9.38 -7.33 5.61
CA ARG A 117 -8.22 -7.05 6.48
C ARG A 117 -7.43 -8.32 6.76
N ILE A 118 -7.47 -9.27 5.82
CA ILE A 118 -6.91 -10.62 5.99
C ILE A 118 -5.44 -10.62 5.55
N TYR A 119 -4.56 -10.98 6.47
CA TYR A 119 -3.14 -11.19 6.30
C TYR A 119 -2.84 -12.68 6.23
N ASP A 120 -2.45 -13.13 5.04
CA ASP A 120 -2.07 -14.52 4.80
C ASP A 120 -0.96 -14.57 3.74
N TYR A 121 -0.29 -15.71 3.64
CA TYR A 121 0.93 -15.87 2.86
C TYR A 121 0.72 -16.71 1.61
N ASP A 122 1.43 -16.36 0.55
CA ASP A 122 1.50 -17.15 -0.66
C ASP A 122 2.88 -17.04 -1.33
N VAL A 123 3.10 -17.88 -2.33
CA VAL A 123 4.29 -17.88 -3.17
C VAL A 123 4.18 -16.87 -4.30
N TYR A 124 5.31 -16.51 -4.91
CA TYR A 124 5.33 -15.67 -6.11
C TYR A 124 5.05 -16.54 -7.34
N ASN A 125 3.76 -16.78 -7.56
CA ASN A 125 3.21 -17.42 -8.76
C ASN A 125 2.34 -16.46 -9.57
N ASP A 126 2.52 -15.15 -9.34
CA ASP A 126 1.67 -14.08 -9.83
C ASP A 126 2.45 -12.97 -10.56
N LEU A 127 3.73 -13.20 -10.84
CA LEU A 127 4.60 -12.29 -11.60
C LEU A 127 4.27 -12.26 -13.10
N GLY A 128 3.35 -13.13 -13.54
CA GLY A 128 2.91 -13.27 -14.91
C GLY A 128 3.55 -14.46 -15.63
N PHE A 129 2.96 -14.78 -16.77
CA PHE A 129 3.44 -15.76 -17.72
C PHE A 129 3.05 -15.25 -19.13
N LEU A 130 3.91 -15.47 -20.10
CA LEU A 130 3.64 -15.25 -21.52
C LEU A 130 3.35 -16.60 -22.17
N ASP A 131 2.53 -16.61 -23.22
CA ASP A 131 2.26 -17.86 -23.96
C ASP A 131 3.53 -18.45 -24.62
N SER A 132 4.57 -17.62 -24.81
CA SER A 132 5.87 -18.04 -25.31
C SER A 132 6.80 -18.65 -24.25
N ASP A 133 6.39 -18.67 -22.98
CA ASP A 133 7.28 -19.06 -21.90
C ASP A 133 7.48 -20.57 -21.78
N GLY A 134 8.76 -20.96 -21.74
CA GLY A 134 9.15 -22.27 -21.26
C GLY A 134 9.08 -22.34 -19.73
N GLN A 135 9.25 -23.55 -19.18
CA GLN A 135 9.19 -23.81 -17.74
C GLN A 135 10.21 -23.01 -16.92
N GLU A 136 11.33 -22.60 -17.53
CA GLU A 136 12.43 -21.91 -16.85
C GLU A 136 12.27 -20.38 -16.81
N HIS A 137 11.41 -19.79 -17.63
CA HIS A 137 11.38 -18.35 -17.84
C HIS A 137 10.72 -17.58 -16.69
N HIS A 138 9.64 -18.13 -16.12
CA HIS A 138 8.92 -17.55 -14.98
C HIS A 138 8.51 -18.63 -13.99
N PRO A 139 9.47 -19.21 -13.27
CA PRO A 139 9.15 -20.27 -12.32
C PRO A 139 8.47 -19.70 -11.07
N VAL A 140 7.69 -20.53 -10.39
CA VAL A 140 7.14 -20.17 -9.08
C VAL A 140 8.25 -20.01 -8.04
N LEU A 141 8.29 -18.86 -7.35
CA LEU A 141 9.29 -18.58 -6.30
C LEU A 141 8.68 -18.68 -4.90
N GLY A 142 9.42 -19.28 -3.97
CA GLY A 142 8.98 -19.53 -2.59
C GLY A 142 8.80 -21.00 -2.27
N GLY A 143 8.89 -21.90 -3.24
CA GLY A 143 8.87 -23.34 -3.01
C GLY A 143 10.17 -23.87 -2.37
N PRO A 144 10.23 -25.17 -2.05
CA PRO A 144 11.45 -25.82 -1.57
C PRO A 144 12.57 -25.81 -2.62
N GLU A 145 12.22 -25.91 -3.91
CA GLU A 145 13.19 -25.92 -5.02
C GLU A 145 13.77 -24.52 -5.32
N LYS A 146 12.93 -23.49 -5.22
CA LYS A 146 13.30 -22.08 -5.45
C LYS A 146 12.90 -21.24 -4.22
N PRO A 147 13.68 -21.30 -3.12
CA PRO A 147 13.36 -20.57 -1.90
C PRO A 147 13.32 -19.07 -2.13
N TYR A 148 12.27 -18.44 -1.61
CA TYR A 148 12.07 -16.99 -1.69
C TYR A 148 11.14 -16.56 -0.55
N PRO A 149 11.22 -15.30 -0.08
CA PRO A 149 10.22 -14.74 0.82
C PRO A 149 8.78 -14.98 0.34
N ARG A 150 7.83 -14.99 1.27
CA ARG A 150 6.41 -15.06 0.94
C ARG A 150 5.87 -13.67 0.64
N ARG A 151 4.82 -13.61 -0.17
CA ARG A 151 4.01 -12.41 -0.41
C ARG A 151 2.66 -12.51 0.30
N VAL A 152 1.89 -11.42 0.27
CA VAL A 152 0.48 -11.42 0.67
C VAL A 152 -0.34 -12.30 -0.28
N ARG A 153 -1.14 -13.20 0.28
CA ARG A 153 -2.08 -14.03 -0.47
C ARG A 153 -3.22 -13.17 -1.02
N THR A 154 -3.49 -13.26 -2.33
CA THR A 154 -4.63 -12.61 -2.99
C THR A 154 -5.78 -13.59 -3.28
N GLY A 155 -5.46 -14.88 -3.47
CA GLY A 155 -6.45 -15.92 -3.71
C GLY A 155 -7.18 -15.80 -5.05
N ARG A 156 -6.58 -15.12 -6.03
CA ARG A 156 -7.12 -15.01 -7.40
C ARG A 156 -7.20 -16.37 -8.08
N THR A 157 -7.93 -16.40 -9.20
CA THR A 157 -8.04 -17.59 -10.04
C THR A 157 -6.65 -18.05 -10.50
N VAL A 158 -6.39 -19.35 -10.32
CA VAL A 158 -5.13 -19.98 -10.74
C VAL A 158 -5.33 -20.82 -12.00
N ILE A 159 -4.35 -20.82 -12.89
CA ILE A 159 -4.32 -21.68 -14.07
C ILE A 159 -3.07 -22.59 -14.07
N PRO A 160 -3.18 -23.83 -14.58
CA PRO A 160 -2.02 -24.70 -14.74
C PRO A 160 -1.24 -24.35 -16.01
N ARG A 161 0.08 -24.18 -15.90
CA ARG A 161 1.00 -24.00 -17.05
C ARG A 161 2.35 -24.66 -16.74
N ASN A 162 2.92 -25.40 -17.69
CA ASN A 162 4.25 -26.02 -17.58
C ASN A 162 4.48 -26.82 -16.28
N GLY A 163 3.43 -27.45 -15.73
CA GLY A 163 3.49 -28.22 -14.48
C GLY A 163 3.32 -27.41 -13.18
N GLU A 164 3.25 -26.08 -13.27
CA GLU A 164 3.05 -25.17 -12.14
C GLU A 164 1.66 -24.48 -12.20
N LYS A 165 1.30 -23.75 -11.15
CA LYS A 165 0.02 -23.03 -11.03
C LYS A 165 0.26 -21.54 -10.84
N TYR A 166 -0.27 -20.73 -11.75
CA TYR A 166 -0.09 -19.29 -11.76
C TYR A 166 -1.38 -18.56 -11.47
N GLU A 167 -1.33 -17.53 -10.63
CA GLU A 167 -2.45 -16.60 -10.47
C GLU A 167 -2.61 -15.73 -11.72
N LEU A 168 -3.85 -15.52 -12.14
CA LEU A 168 -4.16 -14.61 -13.23
C LEU A 168 -3.96 -13.16 -12.80
N PRO A 169 -3.42 -12.31 -13.70
CA PRO A 169 -3.29 -10.88 -13.44
C PRO A 169 -4.66 -10.22 -13.35
N GLU A 170 -4.76 -9.19 -12.51
CA GLU A 170 -5.91 -8.30 -12.40
C GLU A 170 -5.44 -6.85 -12.43
N GLU A 171 -6.37 -5.91 -12.64
CA GLU A 171 -6.05 -4.47 -12.66
C GLU A 171 -5.56 -3.94 -11.31
N VAL A 172 -6.08 -4.51 -10.21
CA VAL A 172 -5.77 -4.11 -8.84
C VAL A 172 -5.36 -5.35 -8.05
N TYR A 173 -4.17 -5.29 -7.44
CA TYR A 173 -3.67 -6.35 -6.58
C TYR A 173 -4.09 -6.07 -5.15
N TYR A 174 -4.70 -7.07 -4.52
CA TYR A 174 -5.14 -6.94 -3.13
C TYR A 174 -3.95 -6.72 -2.19
N VAL A 175 -4.12 -5.76 -1.29
CA VAL A 175 -3.42 -5.64 -0.02
C VAL A 175 -4.49 -5.45 1.07
N PRO A 176 -4.26 -5.89 2.32
CA PRO A 176 -5.19 -5.64 3.41
C PRO A 176 -5.56 -4.16 3.48
N ARG A 177 -6.83 -3.84 3.73
CA ARG A 177 -7.36 -2.47 3.58
C ARG A 177 -6.57 -1.41 4.34
N ASP A 178 -6.05 -1.76 5.52
CA ASP A 178 -5.27 -0.85 6.38
C ASP A 178 -3.85 -0.55 5.82
N GLU A 179 -3.34 -1.39 4.91
CA GLU A 179 -2.05 -1.20 4.20
C GLU A 179 -2.21 -0.50 2.85
N ASP A 180 -3.45 -0.38 2.35
CA ASP A 180 -3.73 0.26 1.08
C ASP A 180 -3.56 1.78 1.18
N PHE A 181 -3.10 2.41 0.12
CA PHE A 181 -2.98 3.86 0.11
C PHE A 181 -4.35 4.53 0.12
N SER A 182 -4.44 5.69 0.78
CA SER A 182 -5.60 6.56 0.60
C SER A 182 -5.71 6.99 -0.87
N GLN A 183 -6.92 7.37 -1.31
CA GLN A 183 -7.13 7.82 -2.68
C GLN A 183 -6.24 9.01 -3.03
N GLN A 184 -6.05 9.95 -2.09
CA GLN A 184 -5.18 11.10 -2.28
C GLN A 184 -3.71 10.66 -2.45
N LYS A 185 -3.19 9.80 -1.58
CA LYS A 185 -1.81 9.26 -1.70
C LYS A 185 -1.61 8.48 -3.00
N THR A 186 -2.62 7.76 -3.45
CA THR A 186 -2.59 7.06 -4.75
C THR A 186 -2.51 8.06 -5.90
N LEU A 187 -3.30 9.15 -5.87
CA LEU A 187 -3.24 10.20 -6.88
C LEU A 187 -1.88 10.92 -6.87
N GLU A 188 -1.33 11.23 -5.70
CA GLU A 188 0.00 11.82 -5.55
C GLU A 188 1.08 10.87 -6.09
N PHE A 189 1.01 9.58 -5.77
CA PHE A 189 1.92 8.56 -6.29
C PHE A 189 1.80 8.40 -7.81
N LEU A 190 0.58 8.40 -8.36
CA LEU A 190 0.34 8.34 -9.80
C LEU A 190 0.81 9.60 -10.50
N GLU A 191 0.64 10.77 -9.90
CA GLU A 191 1.14 12.04 -10.42
C GLU A 191 2.66 12.07 -10.39
N LEU A 192 3.28 11.63 -9.30
CA LEU A 192 4.73 11.47 -9.18
C LEU A 192 5.25 10.46 -10.21
N SER A 193 4.58 9.33 -10.37
CA SER A 193 4.90 8.30 -11.36
C SER A 193 4.73 8.81 -12.78
N LYS A 194 3.66 9.57 -13.07
CA LYS A 194 3.49 10.26 -14.35
C LYS A 194 4.54 11.35 -14.57
N LYS A 195 4.98 12.07 -13.53
CA LYS A 195 6.06 13.04 -13.64
C LYS A 195 7.43 12.38 -13.84
N ALA A 196 7.66 11.21 -13.24
CA ALA A 196 8.89 10.44 -13.35
C ALA A 196 8.98 9.60 -14.64
N LEU A 197 7.86 9.01 -15.10
CA LEU A 197 7.77 8.12 -16.26
C LEU A 197 7.23 8.82 -17.51
N GLY A 198 6.47 9.92 -17.35
CA GLY A 198 5.80 10.69 -18.40
C GLY A 198 6.74 11.57 -19.20
N GLY A 199 7.71 10.90 -19.82
CA GLY A 199 8.60 11.45 -20.83
C GLY A 199 9.58 10.43 -21.40
N LYS A 200 9.78 9.27 -20.76
CA LYS A 200 10.94 8.41 -21.10
C LYS A 200 10.68 6.92 -21.33
N VAL A 201 9.53 6.35 -20.94
CA VAL A 201 9.35 4.88 -21.05
C VAL A 201 8.75 4.44 -22.38
N ARG A 202 7.84 5.24 -22.97
CA ARG A 202 7.26 4.94 -24.30
C ARG A 202 8.32 4.84 -25.41
N PRO A 203 9.29 5.77 -25.52
CA PRO A 203 10.37 5.68 -26.50
C PRO A 203 11.29 4.48 -26.26
N LEU A 204 11.56 4.11 -25.00
CA LEU A 204 12.41 2.98 -24.63
C LEU A 204 11.74 1.62 -24.95
N LEU A 205 10.43 1.51 -24.76
CA LEU A 205 9.64 0.34 -25.16
C LEU A 205 9.49 0.25 -26.69
N LEU A 206 9.34 1.40 -27.38
CA LEU A 206 9.28 1.46 -28.84
C LEU A 206 10.62 1.15 -29.51
N SER A 207 11.75 1.53 -28.91
CA SER A 207 13.08 1.19 -29.43
C SER A 207 13.39 -0.30 -29.26
N LEU A 208 12.92 -0.95 -28.20
CA LEU A 208 13.04 -2.41 -28.04
C LEU A 208 12.24 -3.19 -29.10
N TYR A 209 11.11 -2.65 -29.56
CA TYR A 209 10.22 -3.29 -30.54
C TYR A 209 10.56 -2.96 -32.00
N SER A 210 11.12 -1.78 -32.26
CA SER A 210 11.41 -1.30 -33.62
C SER A 210 12.86 -1.63 -33.97
N LYS A 211 13.07 -2.69 -34.77
CA LYS A 211 14.39 -3.12 -35.31
C LYS A 211 15.11 -2.06 -36.18
N THR A 212 14.70 -0.80 -36.14
CA THR A 212 15.15 0.31 -36.98
C THR A 212 16.14 1.25 -36.30
N THR A 213 16.48 1.01 -35.03
CA THR A 213 17.56 1.69 -34.30
C THR A 213 18.56 0.65 -33.79
N SER A 214 19.86 0.98 -33.71
CA SER A 214 20.81 0.13 -33.00
C SER A 214 20.37 0.07 -31.54
N ASN A 215 20.00 -1.12 -31.06
CA ASN A 215 19.57 -1.35 -29.67
C ASN A 215 20.72 -1.25 -28.64
N GLU A 216 21.82 -0.59 -29.02
CA GLU A 216 23.07 -0.51 -28.28
C GLU A 216 23.54 0.95 -28.24
N PHE A 217 24.06 1.38 -27.09
CA PHE A 217 24.76 2.66 -26.97
C PHE A 217 26.13 2.53 -27.61
N ASN A 218 26.45 3.41 -28.56
CA ASN A 218 27.75 3.43 -29.23
C ASN A 218 28.82 4.14 -28.38
N SER A 219 28.42 4.88 -27.33
CA SER A 219 29.36 5.53 -26.41
C SER A 219 28.75 5.86 -25.04
N PHE A 220 29.61 6.00 -24.02
CA PHE A 220 29.22 6.52 -22.71
C PHE A 220 28.64 7.94 -22.79
N GLU A 221 29.06 8.72 -23.78
CA GLU A 221 28.53 10.05 -24.05
C GLU A 221 27.06 10.02 -24.51
N GLU A 222 26.68 9.01 -25.28
CA GLU A 222 25.29 8.77 -25.70
C GLU A 222 24.39 8.42 -24.51
N MET A 223 24.92 7.62 -23.56
CA MET A 223 24.23 7.29 -22.31
C MET A 223 24.10 8.52 -21.38
N LEU A 224 25.13 9.36 -21.29
CA LEU A 224 25.12 10.62 -20.53
C LEU A 224 24.14 11.66 -21.09
N LYS A 225 24.02 11.74 -22.43
CA LYS A 225 23.10 12.67 -23.11
C LYS A 225 21.63 12.47 -22.72
N MET A 226 21.25 11.27 -22.28
CA MET A 226 19.91 11.00 -21.72
C MET A 226 19.61 11.79 -20.42
N TYR A 227 20.65 12.22 -19.70
CA TYR A 227 20.55 12.94 -18.43
C TYR A 227 20.86 14.44 -18.55
N GLU A 228 21.56 14.88 -19.60
CA GLU A 228 22.08 16.26 -19.71
C GLU A 228 21.22 17.21 -20.54
N GLY A 229 20.17 16.73 -21.22
CA GLY A 229 19.19 17.60 -21.88
C GLY A 229 19.82 18.58 -22.89
N GLY A 230 20.42 18.06 -23.96
CA GLY A 230 20.96 18.86 -25.07
C GLY A 230 20.16 18.69 -26.37
N ASN A 231 20.03 19.77 -27.15
CA ASN A 231 19.21 19.88 -28.36
C ASN A 231 19.57 18.85 -29.47
N PRO A 232 18.59 18.45 -30.31
CA PRO A 232 18.69 17.36 -31.26
C PRO A 232 19.38 17.79 -32.55
N SER A 233 20.32 16.99 -33.05
CA SER A 233 20.78 17.14 -34.44
C SER A 233 21.10 15.81 -35.12
N VAL A 234 20.68 14.67 -34.54
CA VAL A 234 20.87 13.35 -35.20
C VAL A 234 19.63 12.44 -35.13
N ILE A 235 18.56 12.81 -34.43
CA ILE A 235 17.32 12.03 -34.46
C ILE A 235 16.13 12.98 -34.42
N ASP A 236 15.47 13.14 -35.56
CA ASP A 236 14.34 14.06 -35.75
C ASP A 236 13.08 13.42 -35.14
N PHE A 237 12.86 13.63 -33.84
CA PHE A 237 11.56 13.40 -33.22
C PHE A 237 10.92 14.76 -32.94
N PRO A 238 9.66 14.98 -33.35
CA PRO A 238 9.02 16.28 -33.18
C PRO A 238 8.87 16.61 -31.69
N THR A 239 9.58 17.65 -31.27
CA THR A 239 9.48 18.24 -29.92
C THR A 239 8.12 18.92 -29.76
N PRO A 240 7.28 18.55 -28.79
CA PRO A 240 6.03 19.27 -28.53
C PRO A 240 6.29 20.66 -27.95
N ASP A 241 5.51 21.66 -28.36
CA ASP A 241 5.64 23.10 -28.00
C ASP A 241 5.60 23.43 -26.49
N VAL A 242 5.45 22.46 -25.60
CA VAL A 242 5.45 22.64 -24.14
C VAL A 242 6.88 22.69 -23.56
N ILE A 243 7.94 22.53 -24.38
CA ILE A 243 9.35 22.85 -24.03
C ILE A 243 9.73 24.26 -24.52
N LYS A 244 8.82 25.21 -24.37
CA LYS A 244 9.15 26.66 -24.34
C LYS A 244 8.70 27.25 -23.01
N GLY A 245 9.17 26.65 -21.92
CA GLY A 245 9.00 27.11 -20.55
C GLY A 245 10.00 26.36 -19.69
N GLY A 246 10.78 27.08 -18.88
CA GLY A 246 11.99 26.60 -18.19
C GLY A 246 11.91 25.15 -17.73
N GLY A 247 12.76 24.29 -18.32
CA GLY A 247 12.62 22.84 -18.26
C GLY A 247 12.77 22.23 -16.85
N PRO A 248 12.15 21.06 -16.59
CA PRO A 248 12.33 20.34 -15.35
C PRO A 248 13.71 19.69 -15.33
N ARG A 249 14.48 19.96 -14.27
CA ARG A 249 15.73 19.26 -13.95
C ARG A 249 15.39 17.84 -13.52
N ILE A 250 15.71 16.85 -14.36
CA ILE A 250 15.83 15.47 -13.90
C ILE A 250 17.04 15.45 -12.96
N ALA A 251 16.85 15.02 -11.71
CA ALA A 251 17.94 14.98 -10.73
C ALA A 251 19.07 14.09 -11.26
N LYS A 252 20.27 14.67 -11.47
CA LYS A 252 21.48 13.89 -11.65
C LYS A 252 21.63 13.00 -10.41
N GLU A 253 21.77 11.68 -10.59
CA GLU A 253 22.18 10.82 -9.48
C GLU A 253 23.45 11.40 -8.85
N HIS A 254 23.51 11.46 -7.51
CA HIS A 254 24.60 12.06 -6.76
C HIS A 254 25.98 11.48 -7.15
N ILE A 255 25.99 10.25 -7.68
CA ILE A 255 27.20 9.54 -8.10
C ILE A 255 27.76 10.09 -9.43
N MET A 256 26.90 10.59 -10.32
CA MET A 256 27.29 11.17 -11.61
C MET A 256 27.77 12.62 -11.52
N GLN A 257 27.40 13.33 -10.44
CA GLN A 257 27.91 14.68 -10.17
C GLN A 257 29.38 14.68 -9.75
N LEU A 258 29.91 13.59 -9.19
CA LEU A 258 31.24 13.59 -8.58
C LEU A 258 32.39 13.17 -9.49
N CYS A 259 32.19 12.44 -10.59
CA CYS A 259 33.22 12.24 -11.63
C CYS A 259 32.76 11.30 -12.76
N SER A 260 32.54 11.83 -13.97
CA SER A 260 32.28 11.02 -15.18
C SER A 260 33.48 10.15 -15.61
N LYS A 261 34.70 10.43 -15.11
CA LYS A 261 35.94 9.67 -15.41
C LYS A 261 36.42 8.71 -14.31
N GLN A 262 35.82 8.71 -13.11
CA GLN A 262 36.26 7.83 -12.02
C GLN A 262 35.70 6.41 -12.10
N TYR A 263 34.61 6.21 -12.83
CA TYR A 263 33.97 4.89 -12.93
C TYR A 263 34.86 3.87 -13.65
N SER A 264 35.61 4.25 -14.68
CA SER A 264 36.54 3.33 -15.36
C SER A 264 37.81 3.02 -14.56
N ASN A 265 37.97 3.58 -13.36
CA ASN A 265 39.16 3.44 -12.53
C ASN A 265 38.95 2.28 -11.55
N LYS A 266 39.86 1.29 -11.55
CA LYS A 266 39.80 0.06 -10.72
C LYS A 266 39.60 0.30 -9.21
N ARG A 267 39.81 1.52 -8.72
CA ARG A 267 39.60 1.89 -7.31
C ARG A 267 38.13 1.98 -6.88
N LYS A 268 37.16 2.07 -7.80
CA LYS A 268 35.71 2.10 -7.46
C LYS A 268 35.02 0.74 -7.56
N PHE A 269 35.58 -0.18 -8.33
CA PHE A 269 35.17 -1.58 -8.37
C PHE A 269 36.14 -2.35 -7.48
N GLY A 270 35.94 -2.29 -6.17
CA GLY A 270 36.70 -3.15 -5.24
C GLY A 270 36.46 -4.62 -5.58
N ASP A 271 37.50 -5.43 -5.44
CA ASP A 271 37.46 -6.91 -5.56
C ASP A 271 36.35 -7.52 -4.68
#